data_AF-A0A945THS7-F1
#
_entry.id   AF-A0A945THS7-F1
#
_cell.length_a   1.000
_cell.length_b   1.000
_cell.length_c   1.000
_cell.angle_alpha   90.00
_cell.angle_beta   90.00
_cell.angle_gamma   90.00
#
_symmetry.space_group_name_H-M   'P 1'
#
loop_
_entity.id
_entity.type
_entity.pdbx_description
1 polymer ?
#
loop_
_entity_poly.entity_id
_entity_poly.type
_entity_poly.pdbx_seq_one_letter_code
_entity_poly.pdbx_strand_id
1 'polypeptide(L)' 'MELHGAHGYILCQFFSEETNRREDEYGCSLQNRYRILEEIIDGVRHNCRQDFQLGVRLFPKGVVSKQRKRQRWLSAT' A
#
# COMPACT_ATOMS: atom_id res chain seq x y z
N MET A 1 -19.99 -1.80 -3.70
CA MET A 1 -18.94 -2.80 -3.42
C MET A 1 -17.76 -2.09 -2.78
N GLU A 2 -16.96 -2.78 -1.95
CA GLU A 2 -15.77 -2.20 -1.33
C GLU A 2 -14.53 -3.06 -1.54
N LEU A 3 -13.41 -2.44 -1.94
CA LEU A 3 -12.09 -3.07 -1.90
C LEU A 3 -11.51 -2.97 -0.49
N HIS A 4 -11.22 -4.13 0.10
CA HIS A 4 -10.75 -4.22 1.47
C HIS A 4 -9.22 -4.13 1.56
N GLY A 5 -8.70 -2.92 1.73
CA GLY A 5 -7.29 -2.59 1.91
C GLY A 5 -6.85 -2.43 3.36
N ALA A 6 -7.49 -3.15 4.29
CA ALA A 6 -7.25 -3.01 5.72
C ALA A 6 -6.86 -4.35 6.38
N HIS A 7 -6.57 -4.30 7.69
CA HIS A 7 -6.41 -5.46 8.59
C HIS A 7 -5.36 -6.51 8.14
N GLY A 8 -4.36 -6.12 7.35
CA GLY A 8 -3.28 -7.03 6.93
C GLY A 8 -3.66 -8.01 5.81
N TYR A 9 -4.81 -7.82 5.17
CA TYR A 9 -5.19 -8.58 3.97
C TYR A 9 -4.35 -8.18 2.75
N ILE A 10 -4.58 -8.85 1.62
CA ILE A 10 -3.68 -8.84 0.46
C ILE A 10 -3.28 -7.42 -0.01
N LEU A 11 -4.24 -6.50 -0.17
CA LEU A 11 -3.94 -5.12 -0.58
C LEU A 11 -3.05 -4.40 0.45
N CYS A 12 -3.31 -4.61 1.75
CA CYS A 12 -2.49 -4.07 2.82
C CYS A 12 -1.05 -4.65 2.78
N GLN A 13 -0.89 -5.89 2.35
CA GLN A 13 0.44 -6.52 2.19
C GLN A 13 1.21 -5.90 1.02
N PHE A 14 0.54 -5.57 -0.09
CA PHE A 14 1.14 -4.88 -1.23
C PHE A 14 1.60 -3.46 -0.87
N PHE A 15 0.81 -2.71 -0.10
CA PHE A 15 1.11 -1.31 0.22
C PHE A 15 2.31 -1.14 1.18
N SER A 16 2.53 -2.12 2.05
CA SER A 16 3.55 -2.06 3.11
C SER A 16 4.94 -2.46 2.60
N GLU A 17 5.94 -1.63 2.89
CA GLU A 17 7.37 -1.91 2.63
C GLU A 17 7.89 -3.09 3.46
N GLU A 18 7.29 -3.34 4.62
CA GLU A 18 7.77 -4.39 5.52
C GLU A 18 7.39 -5.79 4.99
N THR A 19 6.23 -5.89 4.33
CA THR A 19 5.66 -7.14 3.79
C THR A 19 5.90 -7.32 2.30
N ASN A 20 5.81 -6.25 1.50
CA ASN A 20 6.08 -6.30 0.08
C ASN A 20 7.57 -6.06 -0.21
N ARG A 21 8.31 -7.18 -0.33
CA ARG A 21 9.74 -7.20 -0.67
C ARG A 21 9.99 -7.61 -2.12
N ARG A 22 9.00 -7.43 -3.00
CA ARG A 22 9.16 -7.72 -4.42
C ARG A 22 10.10 -6.70 -5.06
N GLU A 23 10.80 -7.13 -6.09
CA GLU A 23 11.73 -6.32 -6.90
C GLU A 23 11.18 -6.03 -8.31
N ASP A 24 9.91 -6.36 -8.55
CA ASP A 24 9.23 -6.15 -9.82
C ASP A 24 8.39 -4.86 -9.83
N GLU A 25 7.54 -4.71 -10.86
CA GLU A 25 6.68 -3.54 -11.06
C GLU A 25 5.59 -3.33 -9.99
N TYR A 26 5.44 -4.30 -9.06
CA TYR A 26 4.53 -4.24 -7.93
C TYR A 26 5.23 -4.02 -6.58
N GLY A 27 6.56 -3.82 -6.57
CA GLY A 27 7.38 -3.67 -5.36
C GLY A 27 8.39 -2.52 -5.41
N CYS A 28 9.24 -2.44 -4.38
CA CYS A 28 10.26 -1.41 -4.14
C CYS A 28 9.75 0.03 -3.95
N SER A 29 9.13 0.64 -4.97
CA SER A 29 8.67 2.03 -4.93
C SER A 29 7.24 2.14 -4.40
N LEU A 30 6.89 3.32 -3.88
CA LEU A 30 5.52 3.58 -3.44
C LEU A 30 4.53 3.41 -4.60
N GLN A 31 4.84 3.96 -5.76
CA GLN A 31 4.00 3.89 -6.96
C GLN A 31 3.74 2.44 -7.37
N ASN A 32 4.80 1.61 -7.42
CA ASN A 32 4.67 0.20 -7.77
C ASN A 32 3.82 -0.58 -6.77
N ARG A 33 3.96 -0.31 -5.47
CA ARG A 33 3.15 -0.96 -4.44
C ARG A 33 1.66 -0.62 -4.53
N TYR A 34 1.31 0.56 -5.05
CA TYR A 34 -0.07 0.99 -5.26
C TYR A 34 -0.63 0.64 -6.65
N ARG A 35 0.23 0.27 -7.61
CA ARG A 35 -0.16 -0.15 -8.98
C ARG A 35 -1.30 -1.16 -9.00
N ILE A 36 -1.22 -2.17 -8.13
CA ILE A 36 -2.26 -3.22 -8.05
C ILE A 36 -3.64 -2.65 -7.72
N LEU A 37 -3.73 -1.58 -6.92
CA LEU A 37 -5.01 -0.94 -6.59
C LEU A 37 -5.60 -0.24 -7.82
N GLU A 38 -4.76 0.44 -8.59
CA GLU A 38 -5.17 1.11 -9.83
C GLU A 38 -5.68 0.08 -10.85
N GLU A 39 -4.94 -1.00 -11.08
CA GLU A 39 -5.34 -2.08 -12.00
C GLU A 39 -6.66 -2.73 -11.61
N ILE A 40 -6.91 -2.93 -10.31
CA ILE A 40 -8.19 -3.47 -9.83
C ILE A 40 -9.32 -2.47 -10.08
N ILE A 41 -9.10 -1.18 -9.80
CA ILE A 41 -10.11 -0.13 -10.04
C ILE A 41 -10.45 -0.07 -11.53
N ASP A 42 -9.44 -0.07 -12.40
CA ASP A 42 -9.61 -0.05 -13.85
C ASP A 42 -10.35 -1.29 -14.35
N GLY A 43 -9.96 -2.48 -13.87
CA GLY A 43 -10.66 -3.72 -14.17
C GLY A 43 -12.14 -3.69 -13.75
N VAL A 44 -12.44 -3.18 -12.56
CA VAL A 44 -13.83 -3.03 -12.10
C VAL A 44 -14.59 -2.02 -12.97
N ARG A 45 -13.98 -0.87 -13.30
CA ARG A 45 -14.60 0.16 -14.15
C ARG A 45 -14.87 -0.33 -15.57
N HIS A 46 -14.03 -1.19 -16.10
CA HIS A 46 -14.23 -1.81 -17.41
C HIS A 46 -15.40 -2.81 -17.43
N ASN A 47 -15.61 -3.53 -16.32
CA ASN A 47 -16.60 -4.61 -16.25
C ASN A 47 -17.96 -4.18 -15.65
N CYS A 48 -18.02 -3.01 -15.02
CA CYS A 48 -19.22 -2.51 -14.35
C CYS A 48 -19.85 -1.34 -15.10
N ARG A 49 -21.12 -1.08 -14.79
CA ARG A 49 -21.83 0.09 -15.31
C ARG A 49 -21.21 1.39 -14.81
N GLN A 50 -21.39 2.47 -15.56
CA GLN A 50 -20.77 3.77 -15.26
C GLN A 50 -21.20 4.36 -13.90
N ASP A 51 -22.42 4.04 -13.46
CA ASP A 51 -23.02 4.45 -12.19
C ASP A 51 -22.65 3.55 -11.01
N PHE A 52 -21.86 2.49 -11.23
CA PHE A 52 -21.46 1.58 -10.17
C PHE A 52 -20.59 2.27 -9.11
N GLN A 53 -21.02 2.14 -7.85
CA GLN A 53 -20.30 2.67 -6.70
C GLN A 53 -19.26 1.67 -6.18
N LEU A 54 -17.99 2.06 -6.33
CA LEU A 54 -16.83 1.35 -5.81
C LEU A 54 -16.18 2.18 -4.70
N GLY A 55 -16.12 1.62 -3.49
CA GLY A 55 -15.39 2.19 -2.36
C GLY A 55 -14.06 1.47 -2.13
N VAL A 56 -13.13 2.14 -1.46
CA VAL A 56 -11.88 1.54 -0.98
C VAL A 56 -11.75 1.82 0.51
N ARG A 57 -11.59 0.76 1.30
CA ARG A 57 -11.32 0.87 2.74
C ARG A 57 -9.85 0.70 2.99
N LEU A 58 -9.20 1.78 3.41
CA LEU A 58 -7.77 1.84 3.68
C LEU A 58 -7.49 1.84 5.18
N PHE A 59 -6.38 1.23 5.57
CA PHE A 59 -5.86 1.32 6.93
C PHE A 59 -4.86 2.49 7.05
N PRO A 60 -4.96 3.36 8.07
CA PRO A 60 -4.23 4.62 8.15
C PRO A 60 -2.74 4.50 8.55
N LYS A 61 -2.12 3.31 8.53
CA LYS A 61 -0.66 3.24 8.72
C LYS A 61 0.03 3.77 7.48
N GLY A 62 0.31 5.06 7.54
CA GLY A 62 0.98 5.82 6.52
C GLY A 62 2.35 5.25 6.17
N VAL A 63 2.65 5.38 4.90
CA VAL A 63 3.97 5.53 4.31
C VAL A 63 4.80 6.49 5.17
N VAL A 64 5.47 5.97 6.20
CA VAL A 64 6.53 6.70 6.89
C VAL A 64 7.81 6.09 6.35
N SER A 65 8.45 6.80 5.43
CA SER A 65 9.88 6.63 5.20
C SER A 65 10.56 6.78 6.56
N LYS A 66 10.93 5.66 7.20
CA LYS A 66 11.79 5.69 8.37
C LYS A 66 13.14 6.20 7.87
N GLN A 67 13.32 7.52 7.86
CA GLN A 67 14.65 8.10 7.93
C GLN A 67 15.24 7.55 9.24
N ARG A 68 16.13 6.56 9.12
CA ARG A 68 16.82 5.92 10.25
C ARG A 68 17.53 7.01 11.07
N LYS A 69 16.86 7.59 12.07
CA LYS A 69 17.56 8.25 13.17
C LYS A 69 18.22 7.16 13.99
N ARG A 70 19.47 6.85 13.65
CA ARG A 70 20.42 6.19 14.54
C ARG A 70 20.46 7.01 15.83
N GLN A 71 19.76 6.57 16.88
CA GLN A 71 20.01 7.07 18.23
C GLN A 71 21.32 6.46 18.68
N ARG A 72 22.40 7.20 18.47
CA ARG A 72 23.71 6.94 19.07
C ARG A 72 23.63 7.46 20.50
N TRP A 73 23.52 6.55 21.46
CA TRP A 73 23.73 6.87 22.87
C TRP A 73 25.20 7.30 23.02
N LEU A 74 25.43 8.58 23.32
CA LEU A 74 26.71 9.03 23.82
C LEU A 74 26.67 8.81 25.33
N SER A 75 27.37 7.77 25.77
CA SER A 75 27.73 7.60 27.18
C SER A 75 28.61 8.79 27.57
N ALA A 76 28.09 9.65 28.44
CA ALA A 76 28.90 10.64 29.12
C ALA A 76 29.88 9.90 30.04
N THR A 77 31.18 10.17 29.87
CA THR A 77 32.23 9.94 30.86
C THR A 77 32.80 11.29 31.22
#